data_AF-A5KT63-F1
#
_entry.id   AF-A5KT63-F1
#
_cell.length_a   1.000
_cell.length_b   1.000
_cell.length_c   1.000
_cell.angle_alpha   90.00
_cell.angle_beta   90.00
_cell.angle_gamma   90.00
#
_symmetry.space_group_name_H-M   'P 1'
#
loop_
_entity.id
_entity.type
_entity.pdbx_description
1 polymer ?
#
loop_
_entity_poly.entity_id
_entity_poly.type
_entity_poly.pdbx_seq_one_letter_code
_entity_poly.pdbx_strand_id
1 'polypeptide(L)'
;MRPLGGEGFIGARYKPAVYITNRQEFLERFGADLDETDLKTAQVNLADFMRKLLVTRFESSKYAFESTLNKMIQTNKLVERWWEELGSVPIMKKGQIPDPDGFTSYDQEDGEDHNALDEQLELLREQKGLISIPKDLINPKFIEDVRSDTTLLETIRDKWFNDSAVNSEDPKTDDLAQRISRLLSEDPGRKIVIFSSYADTVNYLYDALRERGIERLFRYTASDANAASRRLINENFDASVPANQQSNDYDVLVATDALSEGYNLHRAGVVINYDIPYNPTRVIQRVGRINRINKKVFDKLYVFNSFPTAIGEAETRVKQISTLKIKLINSIVGSDTKTLTSEEQIQSYFKDEFDKAGAESETLSWDAIHRDIYFKAIKDEVLMKNALRLPRRSRILRKGRSESGVIVFGKKGEQSIFTIAENHLNTTVVSAERAIPLFAADLNEESFEVQDKFAPVFNMAKEKLFAKHPLPTIKGRRQDAIKNLIAIKNSLPAAESYCSDLIKVIKEFDDVSEGTLKDITQLDMRNVEQTYARLRELVPVQFIRNVIDRAHRADEGKELLLLAEELEA
;
A
#
# COMPACT_ATOMS: atom_id res chain seq x y z
N MET A 1 -7.50 29.26 -17.42
CA MET A 1 -7.94 30.64 -17.75
C MET A 1 -8.48 31.32 -16.50
N ARG A 2 -7.96 32.49 -16.15
CA ARG A 2 -8.86 33.61 -15.82
C ARG A 2 -8.74 34.58 -16.99
N PRO A 3 -9.80 34.87 -17.74
CA PRO A 3 -9.78 36.06 -18.56
C PRO A 3 -9.62 37.24 -17.60
N LEU A 4 -8.75 38.18 -17.96
CA LEU A 4 -8.83 39.54 -17.45
C LEU A 4 -10.21 40.08 -17.89
N GLY A 5 -11.22 39.91 -17.04
CA GLY A 5 -12.61 40.29 -17.31
C GLY A 5 -13.59 39.12 -17.15
N GLY A 6 -14.26 39.05 -15.99
CA GLY A 6 -15.65 38.60 -15.76
C GLY A 6 -16.24 37.27 -16.30
N GLU A 7 -15.66 36.56 -17.26
CA GLU A 7 -16.34 35.50 -18.03
C GLU A 7 -15.69 34.12 -17.87
N GLY A 8 -15.77 33.53 -16.67
CA GLY A 8 -15.27 32.18 -16.45
C GLY A 8 -16.09 31.43 -15.40
N PHE A 9 -15.92 30.11 -15.33
CA PHE A 9 -16.62 29.26 -14.36
C PHE A 9 -16.33 29.72 -12.93
N ILE A 10 -17.37 30.22 -12.25
CA ILE A 10 -17.32 30.77 -10.90
C ILE A 10 -17.34 29.64 -9.88
N GLY A 11 -18.08 28.57 -10.16
CA GLY A 11 -18.35 27.48 -9.22
C GLY A 11 -19.25 27.93 -8.07
N ALA A 12 -20.19 28.83 -8.33
CA ALA A 12 -20.99 29.51 -7.31
C ALA A 12 -21.73 28.52 -6.39
N ARG A 13 -22.30 27.46 -6.98
CA ARG A 13 -23.01 26.39 -6.25
C ARG A 13 -22.19 25.75 -5.12
N TYR A 14 -20.87 25.66 -5.29
CA TYR A 14 -19.99 25.00 -4.32
C TYR A 14 -19.55 25.94 -3.19
N LYS A 15 -19.82 27.24 -3.32
CA LYS A 15 -19.45 28.27 -2.35
C LYS A 15 -20.56 29.21 -1.89
N PRO A 16 -21.75 28.70 -1.55
CA PRO A 16 -22.88 29.52 -1.07
C PRO A 16 -22.54 30.35 0.17
N ALA A 17 -21.64 29.89 1.05
CA ALA A 17 -21.25 30.64 2.25
C ALA A 17 -20.56 31.98 1.94
N VAL A 18 -19.96 32.14 0.75
CA VAL A 18 -19.38 33.42 0.30
C VAL A 18 -20.45 34.48 0.06
N TYR A 19 -21.69 34.07 -0.19
CA TYR A 19 -22.81 34.95 -0.50
C TYR A 19 -23.68 35.28 0.72
N ILE A 20 -23.33 34.82 1.93
CA ILE A 20 -24.10 35.12 3.15
C ILE A 20 -24.04 36.63 3.46
N THR A 21 -25.20 37.27 3.58
CA THR A 21 -25.33 38.73 3.80
C THR A 21 -25.39 39.11 5.27
N ASN A 22 -26.18 38.40 6.08
CA ASN A 22 -26.33 38.66 7.52
C ASN A 22 -25.57 37.63 8.36
N ARG A 23 -24.29 37.91 8.59
CA ARG A 23 -23.37 37.02 9.33
C ARG A 23 -23.84 36.76 10.78
N GLN A 24 -24.36 37.78 11.43
CA GLN A 24 -24.72 37.71 12.85
C GLN A 24 -25.95 36.80 13.05
N GLU A 25 -26.97 36.96 12.21
CA GLU A 25 -28.15 36.10 12.18
C GLU A 25 -27.84 34.67 11.73
N PHE A 26 -26.89 34.50 10.79
CA PHE A 26 -26.41 33.17 10.40
C PHE A 26 -25.74 32.43 11.58
N LEU A 27 -24.87 33.11 12.33
CA LEU A 27 -24.19 32.54 13.51
C LEU A 27 -25.16 32.27 14.66
N GLU A 28 -26.16 33.12 14.87
CA GLU A 28 -27.20 32.88 15.89
C GLU A 28 -28.06 31.66 15.57
N ARG A 29 -28.39 31.42 14.30
CA ARG A 29 -29.24 30.31 13.87
C ARG A 29 -28.48 28.99 13.68
N PHE A 30 -27.21 29.05 13.28
CA PHE A 30 -26.45 27.88 12.82
C PHE A 30 -25.04 27.75 13.42
N GLY A 31 -24.56 28.73 14.20
CA GLY A 31 -23.17 28.82 14.69
C GLY A 31 -22.80 27.85 15.81
N ALA A 32 -23.76 27.20 16.48
CA ALA A 32 -23.48 26.12 17.44
C ALA A 32 -22.96 24.83 16.76
N ASP A 33 -23.22 24.68 15.46
CA ASP A 33 -22.95 23.46 14.68
C ASP A 33 -21.85 23.66 13.60
N LEU A 34 -21.29 24.87 13.45
CA LEU A 34 -20.45 25.25 12.30
C LEU A 34 -19.33 26.24 12.68
N ASP A 35 -18.08 25.89 12.39
CA ASP A 35 -17.00 26.88 12.30
C ASP A 35 -17.05 27.56 10.91
N GLU A 36 -17.50 28.82 10.87
CA GLU A 36 -17.78 29.58 9.65
C GLU A 36 -16.53 29.84 8.79
N THR A 37 -15.37 30.04 9.43
CA THR A 37 -14.12 30.37 8.72
C THR A 37 -13.61 29.16 7.95
N ASP A 38 -13.74 27.98 8.56
CA ASP A 38 -13.44 26.70 7.94
C ASP A 38 -14.43 26.39 6.82
N LEU A 39 -15.72 26.70 6.99
CA LEU A 39 -16.74 26.45 5.97
C LEU A 39 -16.51 27.26 4.68
N LYS A 40 -16.24 28.57 4.80
CA LYS A 40 -15.98 29.43 3.62
C LYS A 40 -14.72 28.97 2.88
N THR A 41 -13.65 28.70 3.61
CA THR A 41 -12.37 28.25 3.03
C THR A 41 -12.53 26.90 2.34
N ALA A 42 -13.19 25.94 3.01
CA ALA A 42 -13.48 24.63 2.45
C ALA A 42 -14.30 24.71 1.15
N GLN A 43 -15.32 25.56 1.13
CA GLN A 43 -16.19 25.75 -0.03
C GLN A 43 -15.49 26.43 -1.21
N VAL A 44 -14.62 27.42 -0.96
CA VAL A 44 -13.79 28.01 -2.02
C VAL A 44 -12.86 26.96 -2.62
N ASN A 45 -12.22 26.16 -1.77
CA ASN A 45 -11.37 25.06 -2.22
C ASN A 45 -12.16 24.00 -2.99
N LEU A 46 -13.40 23.70 -2.57
CA LEU A 46 -14.31 22.81 -3.29
C LEU A 46 -14.66 23.35 -4.68
N ALA A 47 -14.97 24.65 -4.80
CA ALA A 47 -15.24 25.27 -6.11
C ALA A 47 -14.02 25.16 -7.06
N ASP A 48 -12.82 25.42 -6.54
CA ASP A 48 -11.57 25.26 -7.29
C ASP A 48 -11.30 23.80 -7.65
N PHE A 49 -11.60 22.86 -6.75
CA PHE A 49 -11.50 21.43 -7.00
C PHE A 49 -12.44 21.00 -8.12
N MET A 50 -13.71 21.43 -8.09
CA MET A 50 -14.70 21.08 -9.11
C MET A 50 -14.31 21.62 -10.49
N ARG A 51 -13.69 22.81 -10.55
CA ARG A 51 -13.10 23.33 -11.80
C ARG A 51 -11.98 22.42 -12.30
N LYS A 52 -11.04 22.04 -11.42
CA LYS A 52 -9.95 21.13 -11.79
C LYS A 52 -10.47 19.77 -12.23
N LEU A 53 -11.46 19.23 -11.53
CA LEU A 53 -12.09 17.96 -11.88
C LEU A 53 -12.68 18.01 -13.28
N LEU A 54 -13.39 19.08 -13.64
CA LEU A 54 -13.93 19.24 -15.00
C LEU A 54 -12.82 19.19 -16.06
N VAL A 55 -11.69 19.85 -15.81
CA VAL A 55 -10.52 19.81 -16.71
C VAL A 55 -9.86 18.44 -16.74
N THR A 56 -9.69 17.77 -15.59
CA THR A 56 -9.13 16.42 -15.54
C THR A 56 -10.01 15.42 -16.29
N ARG A 57 -11.33 15.56 -16.19
CA ARG A 57 -12.31 14.71 -16.89
C ARG A 57 -12.28 14.95 -18.40
N PHE A 58 -12.11 16.20 -18.81
CA PHE A 58 -11.80 16.58 -20.21
C PHE A 58 -10.52 15.93 -20.73
N GLU A 59 -9.43 15.99 -19.96
CA GLU A 59 -8.14 15.40 -20.33
C GLU A 59 -8.16 13.85 -20.28
N SER A 60 -9.09 13.24 -19.55
CA SER A 60 -9.29 11.78 -19.50
C SER A 60 -9.98 11.30 -20.77
N SER A 61 -11.28 11.57 -20.96
CA SER A 61 -12.03 11.15 -22.15
C SER A 61 -13.21 12.07 -22.46
N LYS A 62 -13.63 12.05 -23.72
CA LYS A 62 -14.80 12.79 -24.21
C LYS A 62 -16.07 12.42 -23.44
N TYR A 63 -16.31 11.13 -23.23
CA TYR A 63 -17.45 10.65 -22.44
C TYR A 63 -17.37 11.11 -20.98
N ALA A 64 -16.20 10.99 -20.34
CA ALA A 64 -16.00 11.41 -18.96
C ALA A 64 -16.32 12.90 -18.78
N PHE A 65 -15.91 13.74 -19.73
CA PHE A 65 -16.22 15.16 -19.78
C PHE A 65 -17.71 15.43 -19.93
N GLU A 66 -18.37 14.80 -20.90
CA GLU A 66 -19.80 14.96 -21.16
C GLU A 66 -20.63 14.59 -19.94
N SER A 67 -20.35 13.42 -19.36
CA SER A 67 -21.00 12.90 -18.17
C SER A 67 -20.87 13.89 -17.00
N THR A 68 -19.67 14.41 -16.75
CA THR A 68 -19.45 15.40 -15.68
C THR A 68 -20.16 16.72 -15.96
N LEU A 69 -20.14 17.23 -17.20
CA LEU A 69 -20.87 18.44 -17.61
C LEU A 69 -22.37 18.30 -17.35
N ASN A 70 -22.97 17.21 -17.84
CA ASN A 70 -24.41 16.95 -17.70
C ASN A 70 -24.82 16.88 -16.23
N LYS A 71 -24.06 16.16 -15.39
CA LYS A 71 -24.30 16.08 -13.95
C LYS A 71 -24.18 17.43 -13.25
N MET A 72 -23.17 18.24 -13.61
CA MET A 72 -23.02 19.59 -13.08
C MET A 72 -24.20 20.49 -13.44
N ILE A 73 -24.63 20.48 -14.71
CA ILE A 73 -25.79 21.25 -15.20
C ILE A 73 -27.07 20.84 -14.47
N GLN A 74 -27.36 19.54 -14.40
CA GLN A 74 -28.56 19.02 -13.72
C GLN A 74 -28.60 19.44 -12.25
N THR A 75 -27.45 19.36 -11.57
CA THR A 75 -27.37 19.73 -10.15
C THR A 75 -27.46 21.24 -9.94
N ASN A 76 -26.96 22.08 -10.86
CA ASN A 76 -27.20 23.52 -10.80
C ASN A 76 -28.69 23.87 -10.95
N LYS A 77 -29.39 23.25 -11.91
CA LYS A 77 -30.84 23.43 -12.09
C LYS A 77 -31.65 22.97 -10.88
N LEU A 78 -31.16 21.96 -10.16
CA LEU A 78 -31.77 21.56 -8.89
C LEU A 78 -31.64 22.67 -7.83
N VAL A 79 -30.47 23.29 -7.69
CA VAL A 79 -30.27 24.41 -6.75
C VAL A 79 -31.09 25.64 -7.14
N GLU A 80 -31.27 25.89 -8.43
CA GLU A 80 -32.18 26.92 -8.91
C GLU A 80 -33.64 26.67 -8.50
N ARG A 81 -34.14 25.43 -8.66
CA ARG A 81 -35.48 25.06 -8.17
C ARG A 81 -35.60 25.23 -6.66
N TRP A 82 -34.57 24.89 -5.88
CA TRP A 82 -34.57 25.13 -4.43
C TRP A 82 -34.69 26.62 -4.08
N TRP A 83 -34.00 27.47 -4.83
CA TRP A 83 -34.07 28.92 -4.66
C TRP A 83 -35.47 29.48 -4.97
N GLU A 84 -36.08 29.03 -6.08
CA GLU A 84 -37.37 29.53 -6.57
C GLU A 84 -38.57 28.97 -5.82
N GLU A 85 -38.63 27.65 -5.65
CA GLU A 85 -39.79 26.92 -5.12
C GLU A 85 -39.74 26.80 -3.59
N LEU A 86 -38.57 26.51 -3.03
CA LEU A 86 -38.40 26.25 -1.58
C LEU A 86 -37.88 27.47 -0.81
N GLY A 87 -37.47 28.53 -1.52
CA GLY A 87 -36.94 29.75 -0.92
C GLY A 87 -35.68 29.51 -0.07
N SER A 88 -34.85 28.53 -0.41
CA SER A 88 -33.68 28.16 0.37
C SER A 88 -32.54 27.58 -0.48
N VAL A 89 -31.34 27.50 0.10
CA VAL A 89 -30.14 26.94 -0.53
C VAL A 89 -29.59 25.79 0.31
N PRO A 90 -29.37 24.61 -0.29
CA PRO A 90 -28.77 23.49 0.43
C PRO A 90 -27.25 23.71 0.63
N ILE A 91 -26.77 23.55 1.87
CA ILE A 91 -25.35 23.64 2.25
C ILE A 91 -24.93 22.41 3.09
N MET A 92 -23.72 21.93 2.86
CA MET A 92 -23.10 20.84 3.64
C MET A 92 -22.42 21.34 4.92
N LYS A 93 -22.72 20.70 6.08
CA LYS A 93 -22.19 21.06 7.41
C LYS A 93 -20.67 20.91 7.55
N LYS A 94 -20.09 19.89 6.93
CA LYS A 94 -18.65 19.63 6.98
C LYS A 94 -18.08 19.69 5.58
N GLY A 95 -17.43 20.81 5.26
CA GLY A 95 -16.64 20.97 4.06
C GLY A 95 -15.34 20.16 4.12
N GLN A 96 -15.43 18.84 4.31
CA GLN A 96 -14.26 18.00 4.05
C GLN A 96 -13.97 18.09 2.56
N ILE A 97 -12.84 18.71 2.23
CA ILE A 97 -12.24 18.62 0.90
C ILE A 97 -11.68 17.20 0.86
N PRO A 98 -12.19 16.30 0.02
CA PRO A 98 -11.49 15.04 -0.17
C PRO A 98 -10.18 15.38 -0.90
N ASP A 99 -9.06 14.85 -0.41
CA ASP A 99 -7.75 14.99 -1.04
C ASP A 99 -7.90 14.66 -2.54
N PRO A 100 -7.31 15.41 -3.50
CA PRO A 100 -7.28 14.99 -4.90
C PRO A 100 -6.84 13.53 -5.08
N ASP A 101 -5.99 13.02 -4.18
CA ASP A 101 -5.62 11.61 -4.09
C ASP A 101 -6.65 10.75 -3.33
N GLY A 102 -7.43 11.32 -2.41
CA GLY A 102 -8.54 10.72 -1.66
C GLY A 102 -9.70 10.21 -2.51
N PHE A 103 -9.87 10.73 -3.73
CA PHE A 103 -10.78 10.19 -4.74
C PHE A 103 -10.25 8.87 -5.34
N THR A 104 -8.97 8.57 -5.13
CA THR A 104 -8.33 7.33 -5.56
C THR A 104 -7.91 6.45 -4.39
N SER A 105 -7.67 7.00 -3.20
CA SER A 105 -7.07 6.33 -2.04
C SER A 105 -8.07 5.87 -0.98
N TYR A 106 -9.36 5.77 -1.30
CA TYR A 106 -10.20 4.82 -0.58
C TYR A 106 -9.88 3.42 -1.12
N ASP A 107 -8.76 2.87 -0.64
CA ASP A 107 -8.54 1.45 -0.73
C ASP A 107 -9.44 0.74 0.29
N GLN A 108 -10.22 -0.19 -0.27
CA GLN A 108 -10.53 -1.51 0.29
C GLN A 108 -11.36 -1.57 1.58
N GLU A 109 -12.66 -1.83 1.41
CA GLU A 109 -13.23 -3.06 1.98
C GLU A 109 -14.60 -3.49 1.41
N ASP A 110 -15.37 -2.64 0.74
CA ASP A 110 -16.67 -3.05 0.19
C ASP A 110 -16.79 -2.83 -1.33
N GLY A 111 -17.03 -3.93 -2.04
CA GLY A 111 -17.14 -3.98 -3.50
C GLY A 111 -18.49 -3.53 -4.01
N GLU A 112 -18.81 -2.24 -3.88
CA GLU A 112 -19.96 -1.65 -4.58
C GLU A 112 -19.51 -0.62 -5.61
N ASP A 113 -19.91 -0.88 -6.85
CA ASP A 113 -19.60 -0.11 -8.05
C ASP A 113 -20.63 0.99 -8.25
N HIS A 114 -20.33 2.20 -7.79
CA HIS A 114 -21.03 3.40 -8.21
C HIS A 114 -20.02 4.49 -8.54
N ASN A 115 -20.25 5.20 -9.65
CA ASN A 115 -19.35 6.24 -10.19
C ASN A 115 -18.73 7.05 -9.05
N ALA A 116 -17.40 7.17 -8.96
CA ALA A 116 -16.74 7.93 -7.88
C ALA A 116 -17.37 9.33 -7.67
N LEU A 117 -17.81 9.98 -8.76
CA LEU A 117 -18.55 11.24 -8.69
C LEU A 117 -19.96 11.12 -8.10
N ASP A 118 -20.72 10.07 -8.44
CA ASP A 118 -22.06 9.83 -7.92
C ASP A 118 -22.01 9.34 -6.48
N GLU A 119 -21.10 8.43 -6.15
CA GLU A 119 -20.86 7.96 -4.79
C GLU A 119 -20.37 9.10 -3.91
N GLN A 120 -19.61 10.06 -4.41
CA GLN A 120 -19.24 11.26 -3.64
C GLN A 120 -20.37 12.27 -3.54
N LEU A 121 -21.15 12.46 -4.59
CA LEU A 121 -22.37 13.26 -4.51
C LEU A 121 -23.38 12.62 -3.55
N GLU A 122 -23.40 11.29 -3.43
CA GLU A 122 -24.27 10.52 -2.54
C GLU A 122 -23.71 10.42 -1.12
N LEU A 123 -22.42 10.19 -0.91
CA LEU A 123 -21.72 10.31 0.39
C LEU A 123 -21.87 11.74 0.96
N LEU A 124 -21.80 12.75 0.10
CA LEU A 124 -22.14 14.14 0.45
C LEU A 124 -23.64 14.31 0.75
N ARG A 125 -24.55 13.49 0.23
CA ARG A 125 -26.00 13.57 0.53
C ARG A 125 -26.41 12.74 1.75
N GLU A 126 -25.75 11.62 2.00
CA GLU A 126 -26.07 10.63 3.03
C GLU A 126 -25.46 10.96 4.40
N GLN A 127 -24.35 11.70 4.44
CA GLN A 127 -23.87 12.27 5.69
C GLN A 127 -24.88 13.29 6.22
N LYS A 128 -25.58 12.94 7.31
CA LYS A 128 -26.45 13.82 8.12
C LYS A 128 -25.80 15.18 8.38
N GLY A 129 -26.02 16.13 7.47
CA GLY A 129 -25.32 17.42 7.48
C GLY A 129 -25.82 18.43 6.45
N LEU A 130 -26.92 18.16 5.74
CA LEU A 130 -27.54 19.14 4.85
C LEU A 130 -28.28 20.18 5.70
N ILE A 131 -27.82 21.43 5.67
CA ILE A 131 -28.57 22.58 6.19
C ILE A 131 -29.22 23.28 5.01
N SER A 132 -30.51 23.56 5.12
CA SER A 132 -31.20 24.47 4.23
C SER A 132 -31.04 25.90 4.79
N ILE A 133 -30.35 26.78 4.06
CA ILE A 133 -30.25 28.20 4.41
C ILE A 133 -31.38 28.96 3.73
N PRO A 134 -32.21 29.70 4.48
CA PRO A 134 -33.22 30.59 3.92
C PRO A 134 -32.62 31.62 2.95
N LYS A 135 -33.30 31.86 1.82
CA LYS A 135 -32.81 32.76 0.74
C LYS A 135 -32.57 34.20 1.19
N ASP A 136 -33.26 34.67 2.23
CA ASP A 136 -33.12 36.01 2.82
C ASP A 136 -31.74 36.24 3.47
N LEU A 137 -31.05 35.16 3.85
CA LEU A 137 -29.69 35.21 4.39
C LEU A 137 -28.60 35.17 3.31
N ILE A 138 -28.97 35.01 2.04
CA ILE A 138 -28.06 34.84 0.91
C ILE A 138 -28.26 35.97 -0.09
N ASN A 139 -27.15 36.57 -0.54
CA ASN A 139 -27.15 37.59 -1.57
C ASN A 139 -27.78 37.04 -2.86
N PRO A 140 -28.80 37.68 -3.45
CA PRO A 140 -29.40 37.25 -4.72
C PRO A 140 -28.40 37.05 -5.87
N LYS A 141 -27.23 37.71 -5.81
CA LYS A 141 -26.13 37.46 -6.74
C LYS A 141 -25.68 35.99 -6.78
N PHE A 142 -25.90 35.21 -5.72
CA PHE A 142 -25.63 33.77 -5.70
C PHE A 142 -26.36 33.05 -6.83
N ILE A 143 -27.67 33.27 -6.97
CA ILE A 143 -28.45 32.56 -7.97
C ILE A 143 -28.15 33.08 -9.38
N GLU A 144 -27.82 34.37 -9.53
CA GLU A 144 -27.35 34.95 -10.80
C GLU A 144 -26.06 34.27 -11.25
N ASP A 145 -25.09 34.10 -10.35
CA ASP A 145 -23.82 33.42 -10.64
C ASP A 145 -24.03 31.91 -10.93
N VAL A 146 -24.94 31.22 -10.23
CA VAL A 146 -25.30 29.82 -10.52
C VAL A 146 -25.94 29.67 -11.91
N ARG A 147 -26.83 30.58 -12.30
CA ARG A 147 -27.44 30.60 -13.65
C ARG A 147 -26.41 30.91 -14.73
N SER A 148 -25.49 31.83 -14.45
CA SER A 148 -24.37 32.16 -15.33
C SER A 148 -23.46 30.93 -15.56
N ASP A 149 -23.06 30.24 -14.48
CA ASP A 149 -22.30 28.99 -14.56
C ASP A 149 -23.07 27.91 -15.36
N THR A 150 -24.39 27.78 -15.15
CA THR A 150 -25.23 26.81 -15.87
C THR A 150 -25.25 27.10 -17.36
N THR A 151 -25.47 28.36 -17.74
CA THR A 151 -25.49 28.80 -19.14
C THR A 151 -24.13 28.57 -19.82
N LEU A 152 -23.03 28.84 -19.11
CA LEU A 152 -21.69 28.56 -19.59
C LEU A 152 -21.48 27.06 -19.85
N LEU A 153 -21.84 26.21 -18.89
CA LEU A 153 -21.69 24.76 -19.03
C LEU A 153 -22.57 24.18 -20.15
N GLU A 154 -23.80 24.66 -20.30
CA GLU A 154 -24.70 24.28 -21.40
C GLU A 154 -24.12 24.71 -22.75
N THR A 155 -23.61 25.94 -22.85
CA THR A 155 -22.96 26.44 -24.07
C THR A 155 -21.75 25.59 -24.45
N ILE A 156 -20.93 25.18 -23.46
CA ILE A 156 -19.79 24.29 -23.69
C ILE A 156 -20.27 22.92 -24.16
N ARG A 157 -21.24 22.31 -23.47
CA ARG A 157 -21.80 21.01 -23.85
C ARG A 157 -22.33 21.06 -25.28
N ASP A 158 -23.15 22.05 -25.61
CA ASP A 158 -23.81 22.12 -26.91
C ASP A 158 -22.77 22.31 -28.03
N LYS A 159 -21.73 23.12 -27.81
CA LYS A 159 -20.63 23.29 -28.78
C LYS A 159 -19.82 22.01 -29.03
N TRP A 160 -19.66 21.15 -28.01
CA TRP A 160 -18.83 19.95 -28.11
C TRP A 160 -19.59 18.72 -28.58
N PHE A 161 -20.86 18.59 -28.18
CA PHE A 161 -21.62 17.35 -28.32
C PHE A 161 -22.82 17.46 -29.26
N ASN A 162 -23.39 18.66 -29.46
CA ASN A 162 -24.49 18.86 -30.42
C ASN A 162 -23.98 19.25 -31.82
N ASP A 163 -22.77 19.80 -31.93
CA ASP A 163 -22.10 20.01 -33.21
C ASP A 163 -21.53 18.67 -33.70
N SER A 164 -22.12 18.11 -34.77
CA SER A 164 -21.72 16.80 -35.31
C SER A 164 -20.28 16.76 -35.79
N ALA A 165 -19.72 17.89 -36.24
CA ALA A 165 -18.33 17.92 -36.69
C ALA A 165 -17.39 17.66 -35.51
N VAL A 166 -17.56 18.43 -34.42
CA VAL A 166 -16.77 18.29 -33.19
C VAL A 166 -17.09 16.98 -32.46
N ASN A 167 -18.34 16.53 -32.48
CA ASN A 167 -18.74 15.32 -31.78
C ASN A 167 -18.18 14.04 -32.43
N SER A 168 -17.85 14.07 -33.73
CA SER A 168 -17.23 12.93 -34.41
C SER A 168 -15.73 12.80 -34.13
N GLU A 169 -15.06 13.87 -33.69
CA GLU A 169 -13.61 13.86 -33.47
C GLU A 169 -13.25 13.31 -32.08
N ASP A 170 -12.32 12.36 -32.04
CA ASP A 170 -11.61 11.95 -30.81
C ASP A 170 -10.13 11.61 -31.11
N PRO A 171 -9.29 12.64 -31.34
CA PRO A 171 -7.91 12.45 -31.76
C PRO A 171 -7.07 11.61 -30.79
N LYS A 172 -7.41 11.65 -29.50
CA LYS A 172 -6.67 10.91 -28.45
C LYS A 172 -6.97 9.41 -28.54
N THR A 173 -8.24 9.04 -28.67
CA THR A 173 -8.63 7.63 -28.85
C THR A 173 -8.24 7.12 -30.24
N ASP A 174 -8.26 7.98 -31.27
CA ASP A 174 -7.81 7.63 -32.62
C ASP A 174 -6.30 7.32 -32.66
N ASP A 175 -5.47 8.17 -32.07
CA ASP A 175 -4.02 7.93 -31.94
C ASP A 175 -3.74 6.67 -31.10
N LEU A 176 -4.51 6.44 -30.03
CA LEU A 176 -4.40 5.21 -29.22
C LEU A 176 -4.69 3.96 -30.06
N ALA A 177 -5.79 3.92 -30.81
CA ALA A 177 -6.14 2.78 -31.65
C ALA A 177 -5.08 2.52 -32.74
N GLN A 178 -4.55 3.59 -33.34
CA GLN A 178 -3.49 3.48 -34.34
C GLN A 178 -2.20 2.93 -33.73
N ARG A 179 -1.84 3.37 -32.51
CA ARG A 179 -0.68 2.85 -31.78
C ARG A 179 -0.84 1.39 -31.39
N ILE A 180 -2.01 0.99 -30.89
CA ILE A 180 -2.31 -0.41 -30.55
C ILE A 180 -2.13 -1.28 -31.79
N SER A 181 -2.75 -0.89 -32.91
CA SER A 181 -2.68 -1.62 -34.17
C SER A 181 -1.23 -1.77 -34.65
N ARG A 182 -0.45 -0.69 -34.56
CA ARG A 182 0.98 -0.72 -34.90
C ARG A 182 1.77 -1.65 -34.00
N LEU A 183 1.62 -1.54 -32.68
CA LEU A 183 2.35 -2.38 -31.71
C LEU A 183 2.04 -3.88 -31.89
N LEU A 184 0.77 -4.22 -32.10
CA LEU A 184 0.35 -5.59 -32.38
C LEU A 184 0.84 -6.09 -33.74
N SER A 185 0.99 -5.21 -34.74
CA SER A 185 1.58 -5.59 -36.03
C SER A 185 3.09 -5.84 -35.97
N GLU A 186 3.80 -5.09 -35.12
CA GLU A 186 5.24 -5.24 -34.92
C GLU A 186 5.57 -6.48 -34.07
N ASP A 187 4.73 -6.81 -33.08
CA ASP A 187 4.91 -7.95 -32.18
C ASP A 187 3.54 -8.54 -31.72
N PRO A 188 2.93 -9.43 -32.51
CA PRO A 188 1.60 -9.98 -32.21
C PRO A 188 1.50 -10.76 -30.90
N GLY A 189 2.63 -11.23 -30.36
CA GLY A 189 2.69 -11.96 -29.09
C GLY A 189 2.76 -11.05 -27.87
N ARG A 190 3.05 -9.75 -28.05
CA ARG A 190 3.24 -8.80 -26.95
C ARG A 190 1.94 -8.11 -26.59
N LYS A 191 1.36 -8.55 -25.47
CA LYS A 191 0.09 -8.02 -24.96
C LYS A 191 0.24 -6.59 -24.42
N ILE A 192 -0.86 -5.85 -24.46
CA ILE A 192 -0.96 -4.45 -24.08
C ILE A 192 -1.94 -4.31 -22.91
N VAL A 193 -1.55 -3.55 -21.88
CA VAL A 193 -2.46 -3.16 -20.79
C VAL A 193 -2.60 -1.65 -20.81
N ILE A 194 -3.85 -1.19 -20.80
CA ILE A 194 -4.24 0.21 -20.84
C ILE A 194 -4.92 0.52 -19.51
N PHE A 195 -4.38 1.48 -18.79
CA PHE A 195 -4.92 1.95 -17.53
C PHE A 195 -5.55 3.33 -17.67
N SER A 196 -6.72 3.50 -17.05
CA SER A 196 -7.33 4.81 -16.80
C SER A 196 -7.84 4.88 -15.36
N SER A 197 -7.82 6.07 -14.77
CA SER A 197 -8.29 6.30 -13.40
C SER A 197 -9.79 6.15 -13.22
N TYR A 198 -10.59 6.24 -14.29
CA TYR A 198 -12.05 6.24 -14.18
C TYR A 198 -12.70 5.04 -14.89
N ALA A 199 -13.60 4.36 -14.20
CA ALA A 199 -14.32 3.20 -14.74
C ALA A 199 -15.14 3.54 -16.00
N ASP A 200 -15.73 4.74 -16.03
CA ASP A 200 -16.52 5.18 -17.16
C ASP A 200 -15.66 5.52 -18.39
N THR A 201 -14.44 6.03 -18.20
CA THR A 201 -13.44 6.13 -19.28
C THR A 201 -13.03 4.74 -19.77
N VAL A 202 -12.85 3.75 -18.88
CA VAL A 202 -12.53 2.37 -19.28
C VAL A 202 -13.65 1.74 -20.11
N ASN A 203 -14.92 1.94 -19.71
CA ASN A 203 -16.09 1.49 -20.46
C ASN A 203 -16.15 2.15 -21.84
N TYR A 204 -16.03 3.48 -21.88
CA TYR A 204 -15.97 4.23 -23.12
C TYR A 204 -14.86 3.74 -24.06
N LEU A 205 -13.64 3.58 -23.55
CA LEU A 205 -12.51 3.11 -24.33
C LEU A 205 -12.71 1.70 -24.88
N TYR A 206 -13.35 0.81 -24.12
CA TYR A 206 -13.64 -0.53 -24.60
C TYR A 206 -14.49 -0.50 -25.86
N ASP A 207 -15.59 0.24 -25.84
CA ASP A 207 -16.49 0.36 -27.00
C ASP A 207 -15.81 1.12 -28.15
N ALA A 208 -15.19 2.26 -27.86
CA ALA A 208 -14.55 3.12 -28.85
C ALA A 208 -13.37 2.44 -29.57
N LEU A 209 -12.61 1.58 -28.90
CA LEU A 209 -11.53 0.80 -29.51
C LEU A 209 -12.07 -0.35 -30.37
N ARG A 210 -13.17 -1.00 -29.97
CA ARG A 210 -13.82 -2.03 -30.79
C ARG A 210 -14.36 -1.46 -32.09
N GLU A 211 -15.00 -0.29 -32.03
CA GLU A 211 -15.47 0.43 -33.23
C GLU A 211 -14.33 0.80 -34.19
N ARG A 212 -13.12 1.01 -33.65
CA ARG A 212 -11.90 1.27 -34.41
C ARG A 212 -11.17 0.00 -34.89
N GLY A 213 -11.79 -1.17 -34.73
CA GLY A 213 -11.27 -2.45 -35.25
C GLY A 213 -10.35 -3.23 -34.30
N ILE A 214 -10.30 -2.88 -33.01
CA ILE A 214 -9.56 -3.68 -32.02
C ILE A 214 -10.45 -4.82 -31.51
N GLU A 215 -10.25 -6.03 -32.06
CA GLU A 215 -11.17 -7.16 -31.83
C GLU A 215 -10.92 -7.91 -30.52
N ARG A 216 -9.64 -8.17 -30.19
CA ARG A 216 -9.22 -9.04 -29.07
C ARG A 216 -9.00 -8.25 -27.80
N LEU A 217 -10.07 -7.58 -27.37
CA LEU A 217 -10.10 -6.62 -26.28
C LEU A 217 -10.85 -7.18 -25.06
N PHE A 218 -10.29 -6.98 -23.87
CA PHE A 218 -10.97 -7.25 -22.60
C PHE A 218 -11.06 -5.98 -21.75
N ARG A 219 -12.16 -5.83 -21.01
CA ARG A 219 -12.41 -4.72 -20.09
C ARG A 219 -12.47 -5.23 -18.67
N TYR A 220 -11.91 -4.48 -17.73
CA TYR A 220 -12.03 -4.77 -16.31
C TYR A 220 -12.17 -3.50 -15.46
N THR A 221 -13.29 -3.38 -14.76
CA THR A 221 -13.52 -2.39 -13.69
C THR A 221 -13.74 -3.11 -12.36
N ALA A 222 -13.85 -2.35 -11.26
CA ALA A 222 -14.13 -2.92 -9.94
C ALA A 222 -15.46 -3.73 -9.92
N SER A 223 -16.48 -3.30 -10.66
CA SER A 223 -17.72 -4.07 -10.87
C SER A 223 -17.52 -5.47 -11.43
N ASP A 224 -16.47 -5.68 -12.22
CA ASP A 224 -16.21 -6.95 -12.87
C ASP A 224 -15.40 -7.91 -11.98
N ALA A 225 -15.13 -7.52 -10.72
CA ALA A 225 -14.36 -8.29 -9.76
C ALA A 225 -15.10 -9.57 -9.32
N ASN A 226 -14.93 -10.63 -10.10
CA ASN A 226 -15.44 -11.95 -9.78
C ASN A 226 -14.43 -13.04 -10.17
N ALA A 227 -14.68 -14.27 -9.71
CA ALA A 227 -13.79 -15.40 -9.95
C ALA A 227 -13.60 -15.72 -11.44
N ALA A 228 -14.62 -15.48 -12.27
CA ALA A 228 -14.57 -15.76 -13.71
C ALA A 228 -13.67 -14.73 -14.44
N SER A 229 -13.88 -13.44 -14.21
CA SER A 229 -13.02 -12.37 -14.75
C SER A 229 -11.57 -12.56 -14.32
N ARG A 230 -11.35 -12.90 -13.03
CA ARG A 230 -10.00 -13.15 -12.51
C ARG A 230 -9.32 -14.31 -13.22
N ARG A 231 -10.06 -15.40 -13.45
CA ARG A 231 -9.57 -16.56 -14.19
C ARG A 231 -9.19 -16.18 -15.63
N LEU A 232 -10.07 -15.49 -16.35
CA LEU A 232 -9.83 -15.06 -17.74
C LEU A 232 -8.58 -14.18 -17.86
N ILE A 233 -8.41 -13.23 -16.94
CA ILE A 233 -7.24 -12.35 -16.91
C ILE A 233 -5.97 -13.15 -16.65
N ASN A 234 -5.98 -14.06 -15.67
CA ASN A 234 -4.80 -14.88 -15.37
C ASN A 234 -4.42 -15.78 -16.56
N GLU A 235 -5.39 -16.48 -17.16
CA GLU A 235 -5.15 -17.37 -18.31
C GLU A 235 -4.56 -16.58 -19.50
N ASN A 236 -4.97 -15.34 -19.71
CA ASN A 236 -4.49 -14.52 -20.84
C ASN A 236 -3.23 -13.70 -20.54
N PHE A 237 -3.04 -13.19 -19.33
CA PHE A 237 -2.02 -12.16 -19.01
C PHE A 237 -0.99 -12.59 -17.95
N ASP A 238 -1.20 -13.69 -17.21
CA ASP A 238 -0.23 -14.14 -16.20
C ASP A 238 0.73 -15.21 -16.75
N ALA A 239 2.03 -14.91 -16.73
CA ALA A 239 3.08 -15.83 -17.14
C ALA A 239 3.38 -16.93 -16.11
N SER A 240 2.81 -16.85 -14.90
CA SER A 240 2.91 -17.87 -13.86
C SER A 240 1.96 -19.06 -14.08
N VAL A 241 0.89 -18.85 -14.86
CA VAL A 241 -0.05 -19.91 -15.24
C VAL A 241 0.65 -20.93 -16.15
N PRO A 242 0.47 -22.25 -15.93
CA PRO A 242 1.05 -23.29 -16.78
C PRO A 242 0.71 -23.10 -18.26
N ALA A 243 1.65 -23.35 -19.17
CA ALA A 243 1.49 -23.07 -20.60
C ALA A 243 0.28 -23.77 -21.25
N ASN A 244 -0.14 -24.93 -20.74
CA ASN A 244 -1.32 -25.66 -21.19
C ASN A 244 -2.66 -25.07 -20.70
N GLN A 245 -2.62 -24.15 -19.75
CA GLN A 245 -3.77 -23.40 -19.22
C GLN A 245 -3.75 -21.93 -19.66
N GLN A 246 -2.69 -21.49 -20.35
CA GLN A 246 -2.62 -20.16 -20.93
C GLN A 246 -3.51 -20.07 -22.15
N SER A 247 -4.25 -18.97 -22.25
CA SER A 247 -5.03 -18.62 -23.43
C SER A 247 -4.45 -17.40 -24.14
N ASN A 248 -4.88 -17.23 -25.38
CA ASN A 248 -4.69 -16.03 -26.18
C ASN A 248 -6.05 -15.70 -26.78
N ASP A 249 -7.02 -15.35 -25.96
CA ASP A 249 -8.31 -14.80 -26.41
C ASP A 249 -8.24 -13.28 -26.54
N TYR A 250 -7.42 -12.64 -25.71
CA TYR A 250 -7.29 -11.19 -25.63
C TYR A 250 -5.83 -10.74 -25.77
N ASP A 251 -5.61 -9.67 -26.52
CA ASP A 251 -4.30 -9.04 -26.72
C ASP A 251 -4.20 -7.70 -26.01
N VAL A 252 -5.34 -7.04 -25.79
CA VAL A 252 -5.42 -5.74 -25.12
C VAL A 252 -6.36 -5.83 -23.93
N LEU A 253 -5.91 -5.31 -22.79
CA LEU A 253 -6.69 -5.20 -21.56
C LEU A 253 -6.86 -3.73 -21.20
N VAL A 254 -8.09 -3.25 -21.10
CA VAL A 254 -8.42 -1.90 -20.62
C VAL A 254 -8.97 -2.01 -19.21
N ALA A 255 -8.31 -1.38 -18.24
CA ALA A 255 -8.65 -1.55 -16.84
C ALA A 255 -8.49 -0.29 -16.00
N THR A 256 -9.20 -0.26 -14.87
CA THR A 256 -8.93 0.70 -13.79
C THR A 256 -7.80 0.20 -12.88
N ASP A 257 -7.44 1.02 -11.90
CA ASP A 257 -6.46 0.65 -10.87
C ASP A 257 -6.89 -0.53 -9.98
N ALA A 258 -8.15 -0.98 -10.04
CA ALA A 258 -8.59 -2.21 -9.38
C ALA A 258 -7.79 -3.46 -9.86
N LEU A 259 -7.16 -3.37 -11.05
CA LEU A 259 -6.28 -4.40 -11.57
C LEU A 259 -4.80 -4.18 -11.17
N SER A 260 -4.45 -2.98 -10.73
CA SER A 260 -3.09 -2.62 -10.28
C SER A 260 -2.74 -3.26 -8.92
N GLU A 261 -3.68 -3.98 -8.29
CA GLU A 261 -3.50 -4.65 -7.00
C GLU A 261 -3.97 -6.11 -7.07
N GLY A 262 -3.10 -7.07 -6.74
CA GLY A 262 -3.47 -8.49 -6.62
C GLY A 262 -3.54 -9.31 -7.93
N TYR A 263 -3.22 -8.70 -9.08
CA TYR A 263 -3.13 -9.38 -10.38
C TYR A 263 -1.70 -9.42 -10.92
N ASN A 264 -1.35 -10.50 -11.62
CA ASN A 264 -0.08 -10.64 -12.31
C ASN A 264 -0.31 -10.49 -13.82
N LEU A 265 0.33 -9.50 -14.44
CA LEU A 265 0.13 -9.16 -15.85
C LEU A 265 1.43 -9.33 -16.66
N HIS A 266 2.26 -10.28 -16.24
CA HIS A 266 3.63 -10.47 -16.75
C HIS A 266 3.73 -10.83 -18.24
N ARG A 267 2.64 -11.26 -18.90
CA ARG A 267 2.61 -11.50 -20.36
C ARG A 267 2.36 -10.23 -21.16
N ALA A 268 2.06 -9.11 -20.50
CA ALA A 268 2.07 -7.80 -21.14
C ALA A 268 3.50 -7.30 -21.31
N GLY A 269 3.80 -6.70 -22.46
CA GLY A 269 5.08 -6.01 -22.68
C GLY A 269 4.91 -4.51 -22.86
N VAL A 270 3.66 -4.03 -22.86
CA VAL A 270 3.31 -2.63 -23.03
C VAL A 270 2.31 -2.21 -21.97
N VAL A 271 2.59 -1.07 -21.34
CA VAL A 271 1.70 -0.36 -20.42
C VAL A 271 1.36 0.99 -21.05
N ILE A 272 0.08 1.29 -21.18
CA ILE A 272 -0.39 2.60 -21.63
C ILE A 272 -1.22 3.22 -20.51
N ASN A 273 -0.70 4.28 -19.89
CA ASN A 273 -1.47 5.12 -18.99
C ASN A 273 -2.23 6.14 -19.85
N TYR A 274 -3.51 5.87 -20.08
CA TYR A 274 -4.38 6.70 -20.91
C TYR A 274 -4.67 8.06 -20.26
N ASP A 275 -4.69 8.09 -18.94
CA ASP A 275 -4.56 9.29 -18.14
C ASP A 275 -3.57 9.01 -17.00
N ILE A 276 -2.85 10.07 -16.59
CA ILE A 276 -1.85 9.97 -15.54
C ILE A 276 -2.52 10.20 -14.19
N PRO A 277 -2.42 9.25 -13.25
CA PRO A 277 -2.95 9.43 -11.91
C PRO A 277 -2.18 10.53 -11.18
N TYR A 278 -2.88 11.27 -10.32
CA TYR A 278 -2.26 12.34 -9.52
C TYR A 278 -1.23 11.80 -8.52
N ASN A 279 -1.46 10.59 -7.98
CA ASN A 279 -0.48 9.84 -7.22
C ASN A 279 0.42 9.01 -8.16
N PRO A 280 1.70 9.39 -8.33
CA PRO A 280 2.59 8.65 -9.22
C PRO A 280 2.93 7.24 -8.74
N THR A 281 2.75 6.93 -7.45
CA THR A 281 2.96 5.58 -6.93
C THR A 281 2.08 4.57 -7.66
N ARG A 282 0.89 4.98 -8.12
CA ARG A 282 0.02 4.15 -8.95
C ARG A 282 0.68 3.75 -10.27
N VAL A 283 1.40 4.66 -10.93
CA VAL A 283 2.14 4.35 -12.15
C VAL A 283 3.24 3.32 -11.88
N ILE A 284 3.96 3.47 -10.76
CA ILE A 284 5.00 2.52 -10.33
C ILE A 284 4.39 1.14 -10.06
N GLN A 285 3.25 1.09 -9.36
CA GLN A 285 2.52 -0.15 -9.10
C GLN A 285 2.03 -0.81 -10.39
N ARG A 286 1.42 -0.06 -11.32
CA ARG A 286 0.98 -0.54 -12.64
C ARG A 286 2.12 -1.22 -13.40
N VAL A 287 3.28 -0.56 -13.46
CA VAL A 287 4.48 -1.13 -14.11
C VAL A 287 4.98 -2.37 -13.35
N GLY A 288 4.93 -2.36 -12.02
CA GLY A 288 5.30 -3.49 -11.17
C GLY A 288 4.43 -4.73 -11.36
N ARG A 289 3.18 -4.62 -11.84
CA ARG A 289 2.33 -5.78 -12.19
C ARG A 289 2.74 -6.49 -13.47
N ILE A 290 3.54 -5.82 -14.28
CA ILE A 290 3.97 -6.30 -15.60
C ILE A 290 5.45 -6.71 -15.53
N ASN A 291 6.27 -5.96 -14.78
CA ASN A 291 7.66 -6.29 -14.57
C ASN A 291 7.84 -7.39 -13.51
N ARG A 292 8.32 -8.56 -13.92
CA ARG A 292 8.63 -9.67 -13.01
C ARG A 292 10.12 -9.69 -12.68
N ILE A 293 10.46 -9.45 -11.41
CA ILE A 293 11.86 -9.40 -10.93
C ILE A 293 12.62 -10.71 -11.23
N ASN A 294 11.96 -11.87 -11.06
CA ASN A 294 12.64 -13.17 -11.10
C ASN A 294 12.56 -13.90 -12.46
N LYS A 295 11.87 -13.35 -13.47
CA LYS A 295 11.76 -14.00 -14.79
C LYS A 295 11.38 -12.99 -15.87
N LYS A 296 12.32 -12.66 -16.76
CA LYS A 296 12.09 -11.76 -17.89
C LYS A 296 11.28 -12.46 -18.98
N VAL A 297 10.05 -11.98 -19.20
CA VAL A 297 9.22 -12.37 -20.36
C VAL A 297 9.62 -11.56 -21.59
N PHE A 298 10.04 -10.30 -21.38
CA PHE A 298 10.49 -9.38 -22.42
C PHE A 298 11.80 -8.70 -22.01
N ASP A 299 12.68 -8.43 -22.98
CA ASP A 299 13.92 -7.68 -22.76
C ASP A 299 13.66 -6.18 -22.47
N LYS A 300 12.57 -5.66 -23.04
CA LYS A 300 12.14 -4.27 -22.90
C LYS A 300 10.64 -4.24 -22.62
N LEU A 301 10.27 -3.42 -21.65
CA LEU A 301 8.90 -3.01 -21.39
C LEU A 301 8.71 -1.59 -21.94
N TYR A 302 7.58 -1.36 -22.59
CA TYR A 302 7.22 -0.03 -23.10
C TYR A 302 6.18 0.59 -22.18
N VAL A 303 6.47 1.76 -21.63
CA VAL A 303 5.53 2.52 -20.80
C VAL A 303 5.19 3.82 -21.53
N PHE A 304 3.93 3.95 -21.93
CA PHE A 304 3.39 5.14 -22.58
C PHE A 304 2.52 5.91 -21.60
N ASN A 305 2.76 7.22 -21.49
CA ASN A 305 2.10 8.10 -20.53
C ASN A 305 1.44 9.26 -21.25
N SER A 306 0.11 9.33 -21.18
CA SER A 306 -0.66 10.43 -21.75
C SER A 306 -0.78 11.56 -20.73
N PHE A 307 0.04 12.59 -20.90
CA PHE A 307 -0.03 13.79 -20.06
C PHE A 307 -1.12 14.75 -20.55
N PRO A 308 -1.67 15.59 -19.64
CA PRO A 308 -2.56 16.66 -20.03
C PRO A 308 -1.93 17.59 -21.07
N THR A 309 -2.77 18.23 -21.87
CA THR A 309 -2.35 19.31 -22.76
C THR A 309 -1.70 20.46 -21.98
N ALA A 310 -0.95 21.35 -22.63
CA ALA A 310 -0.36 22.52 -21.96
C ALA A 310 -1.42 23.40 -21.25
N ILE A 311 -2.64 23.45 -21.79
CA ILE A 311 -3.76 24.18 -21.21
C ILE A 311 -4.29 23.44 -19.98
N GLY A 312 -4.52 22.13 -20.09
CA GLY A 312 -4.95 21.28 -18.97
C GLY A 312 -3.94 21.25 -17.83
N GLU A 313 -2.64 21.21 -18.14
CA GLU A 313 -1.56 21.21 -17.17
C GLU A 313 -1.48 22.54 -16.40
N ALA A 314 -1.76 23.68 -17.04
CA ALA A 314 -1.79 24.97 -16.35
C ALA A 314 -2.84 25.03 -15.21
N GLU A 315 -3.95 24.31 -15.36
CA GLU A 315 -5.02 24.23 -14.36
C GLU A 315 -4.81 23.09 -13.36
N THR A 316 -4.41 21.91 -13.84
CA THR A 316 -4.36 20.68 -13.03
C THR A 316 -3.00 20.47 -12.36
N ARG A 317 -1.90 20.91 -12.98
CA ARG A 317 -0.50 20.72 -12.55
C ARG A 317 -0.10 19.25 -12.32
N VAL A 318 -0.80 18.32 -12.97
CA VAL A 318 -0.65 16.88 -12.74
C VAL A 318 0.74 16.41 -13.11
N LYS A 319 1.28 16.81 -14.28
CA LYS A 319 2.62 16.43 -14.72
C LYS A 319 3.69 17.00 -13.80
N GLN A 320 3.58 18.28 -13.42
CA GLN A 320 4.56 18.92 -12.54
C GLN A 320 4.61 18.23 -11.17
N ILE A 321 3.45 17.98 -10.56
CA ILE A 321 3.35 17.40 -9.23
C ILE A 321 3.78 15.94 -9.22
N SER A 322 3.31 15.13 -10.18
CA SER A 322 3.68 13.70 -10.28
C SER A 322 5.18 13.53 -10.54
N THR A 323 5.77 14.34 -11.43
CA THR A 323 7.21 14.32 -11.70
C THR A 323 8.03 14.68 -10.46
N LEU A 324 7.61 15.70 -9.69
CA LEU A 324 8.30 16.09 -8.46
C LEU A 324 8.23 14.99 -7.40
N LYS A 325 7.03 14.43 -7.17
CA LYS A 325 6.83 13.33 -6.22
C LYS A 325 7.70 12.12 -6.57
N ILE A 326 7.78 11.70 -7.84
CA ILE A 326 8.67 10.60 -8.26
C ILE A 326 10.13 10.93 -8.06
N LYS A 327 10.57 12.14 -8.41
CA LYS A 327 11.96 12.54 -8.18
C LYS A 327 12.34 12.39 -6.71
N LEU A 328 11.46 12.81 -5.80
CA LEU A 328 11.67 12.64 -4.36
C LEU A 328 11.72 11.15 -3.96
N ILE A 329 10.80 10.32 -4.46
CA ILE A 329 10.79 8.87 -4.19
C ILE A 329 12.09 8.21 -4.68
N ASN A 330 12.49 8.48 -5.93
CA ASN A 330 13.70 7.94 -6.53
C ASN A 330 14.97 8.41 -5.80
N SER A 331 15.00 9.64 -5.29
CA SER A 331 16.14 10.14 -4.49
C SER A 331 16.26 9.48 -3.11
N ILE A 332 15.16 8.94 -2.55
CA ILE A 332 15.15 8.30 -1.24
C ILE A 332 15.37 6.79 -1.35
N VAL A 333 14.64 6.14 -2.25
CA VAL A 333 14.57 4.67 -2.35
C VAL A 333 15.48 4.12 -3.47
N GLY A 334 15.79 4.95 -4.46
CA GLY A 334 16.32 4.49 -5.74
C GLY A 334 15.23 3.94 -6.66
N SER A 335 15.56 3.78 -7.94
CA SER A 335 14.69 3.14 -8.93
C SER A 335 15.58 2.37 -9.92
N ASP A 336 15.03 1.30 -10.51
CA ASP A 336 15.65 0.50 -11.58
C ASP A 336 14.95 0.68 -12.93
N THR A 337 13.80 1.38 -12.96
CA THR A 337 12.90 1.47 -14.13
C THR A 337 12.40 2.90 -14.33
N LYS A 338 12.45 3.41 -15.57
CA LYS A 338 11.82 4.69 -15.92
C LYS A 338 10.31 4.49 -16.06
N THR A 339 9.51 5.21 -15.26
CA THR A 339 8.06 4.94 -15.17
C THR A 339 7.19 6.09 -15.69
N LEU A 340 7.58 7.35 -15.50
CA LEU A 340 6.75 8.51 -15.80
C LEU A 340 7.27 9.31 -17.01
N THR A 341 8.58 9.54 -17.09
CA THR A 341 9.23 10.33 -18.14
C THR A 341 10.51 9.67 -18.66
N SER A 342 10.82 9.89 -19.94
CA SER A 342 12.05 9.39 -20.57
C SER A 342 13.33 9.99 -19.98
N GLU A 343 13.23 11.17 -19.36
CA GLU A 343 14.35 11.92 -18.78
C GLU A 343 14.72 11.48 -17.35
N GLU A 344 14.01 10.50 -16.77
CA GLU A 344 14.32 9.99 -15.43
C GLU A 344 15.77 9.48 -15.34
N GLN A 345 16.50 9.95 -14.33
CA GLN A 345 17.81 9.42 -13.97
C GLN A 345 17.62 8.28 -12.96
N ILE A 346 17.98 7.08 -13.39
CA ILE A 346 17.93 5.87 -12.58
C ILE A 346 19.12 5.91 -11.62
N GLN A 347 18.85 6.02 -10.32
CA GLN A 347 19.84 5.87 -9.25
C GLN A 347 19.47 4.62 -8.47
N SER A 348 20.33 3.60 -8.49
CA SER A 348 20.13 2.39 -7.69
C SER A 348 21.10 2.41 -6.52
N TYR A 349 20.59 2.75 -5.35
CA TYR A 349 21.39 2.82 -4.12
C TYR A 349 21.69 1.43 -3.54
N PHE A 350 21.03 0.38 -4.04
CA PHE A 350 21.11 -0.99 -3.50
C PHE A 350 21.29 -2.08 -4.56
N LYS A 351 21.66 -1.72 -5.81
CA LYS A 351 21.80 -2.70 -6.90
C LYS A 351 22.68 -3.89 -6.52
N ASP A 352 23.83 -3.60 -5.91
CA ASP A 352 24.80 -4.64 -5.53
C ASP A 352 24.31 -5.53 -4.39
N GLU A 353 23.44 -5.03 -3.50
CA GLU A 353 22.81 -5.82 -2.44
C GLU A 353 21.61 -6.63 -2.97
N PHE A 354 20.83 -6.08 -3.90
CA PHE A 354 19.72 -6.76 -4.56
C PHE A 354 20.19 -7.85 -5.54
N ASP A 355 21.25 -7.61 -6.31
CA ASP A 355 21.84 -8.60 -7.21
C ASP A 355 22.46 -9.76 -6.40
N LYS A 356 23.03 -9.47 -5.21
CA LYS A 356 23.46 -10.50 -4.25
C LYS A 356 22.30 -11.30 -3.68
N ALA A 357 21.22 -10.66 -3.24
CA ALA A 357 20.04 -11.34 -2.71
C ALA A 357 19.26 -12.13 -3.80
N GLY A 358 19.25 -11.63 -5.04
CA GLY A 358 18.62 -12.30 -6.19
C GLY A 358 19.37 -13.56 -6.61
N ALA A 359 20.70 -13.55 -6.54
CA ALA A 359 21.52 -14.75 -6.75
C ALA A 359 21.33 -15.83 -5.67
N GLU A 360 20.92 -15.45 -4.45
CA GLU A 360 20.58 -16.38 -3.36
C GLU A 360 19.15 -16.98 -3.49
N SER A 361 18.25 -16.32 -4.22
CA SER A 361 16.82 -16.68 -4.32
C SER A 361 16.51 -17.85 -5.27
N GLU A 362 17.50 -18.44 -5.97
CA GLU A 362 17.30 -19.67 -6.77
C GLU A 362 17.27 -20.95 -5.93
N THR A 363 17.42 -20.86 -4.60
CA THR A 363 17.24 -22.02 -3.71
C THR A 363 15.86 -21.97 -3.06
N LEU A 364 15.15 -23.11 -3.06
CA LEU A 364 13.94 -23.33 -2.27
C LEU A 364 14.20 -22.83 -0.84
N SER A 365 13.23 -22.11 -0.24
CA SER A 365 13.32 -21.75 1.18
C SER A 365 13.62 -23.01 1.99
N TRP A 366 14.61 -22.94 2.88
CA TRP A 366 15.15 -24.12 3.60
C TRP A 366 14.07 -24.92 4.33
N ASP A 367 12.97 -24.29 4.74
CA ASP A 367 11.87 -24.91 5.48
C ASP A 367 10.81 -25.59 4.58
N ALA A 368 10.85 -25.38 3.26
CA ALA A 368 9.85 -25.88 2.32
C ALA A 368 9.76 -27.42 2.32
N ILE A 369 10.91 -28.11 2.36
CA ILE A 369 10.99 -29.58 2.40
C ILE A 369 10.39 -30.09 3.72
N HIS A 370 10.73 -29.45 4.84
CA HIS A 370 10.26 -29.84 6.17
C HIS A 370 8.77 -29.58 6.37
N ARG A 371 8.24 -28.48 5.82
CA ARG A 371 6.80 -28.18 5.81
C ARG A 371 6.01 -29.20 5.02
N ASP A 372 6.49 -29.60 3.84
CA ASP A 372 5.82 -30.64 3.03
C ASP A 372 5.75 -31.98 3.78
N ILE A 373 6.85 -32.40 4.43
CA ILE A 373 6.88 -33.59 5.29
C ILE A 373 5.89 -33.46 6.45
N TYR A 374 5.86 -32.32 7.14
CA TYR A 374 4.93 -32.08 8.24
C TYR A 374 3.45 -32.13 7.79
N PHE A 375 3.11 -31.49 6.67
CA PHE A 375 1.74 -31.51 6.14
C PHE A 375 1.29 -32.89 5.67
N LYS A 376 2.22 -33.73 5.19
CA LYS A 376 1.97 -35.15 4.91
C LYS A 376 1.76 -35.93 6.22
N ALA A 377 2.61 -35.71 7.22
CA ALA A 377 2.54 -36.41 8.51
C ALA A 377 1.25 -36.11 9.28
N ILE A 378 0.75 -34.87 9.30
CA ILE A 378 -0.51 -34.51 9.98
C ILE A 378 -1.72 -35.29 9.43
N LYS A 379 -1.69 -35.64 8.13
CA LYS A 379 -2.77 -36.41 7.48
C LYS A 379 -2.72 -37.91 7.80
N ASP A 380 -1.61 -38.39 8.38
CA ASP A 380 -1.45 -39.78 8.82
C ASP A 380 -1.75 -39.89 10.32
N GLU A 381 -2.97 -40.32 10.64
CA GLU A 381 -3.43 -40.47 12.02
C GLU A 381 -2.59 -41.47 12.84
N VAL A 382 -2.06 -42.52 12.22
CA VAL A 382 -1.28 -43.55 12.91
C VAL A 382 0.10 -42.99 13.29
N LEU A 383 0.76 -42.33 12.34
CA LEU A 383 2.05 -41.69 12.56
C LEU A 383 1.96 -40.61 13.64
N MET A 384 0.96 -39.72 13.56
CA MET A 384 0.79 -38.66 14.56
C MET A 384 0.48 -39.21 15.96
N LYS A 385 -0.33 -40.26 16.06
CA LYS A 385 -0.62 -40.92 17.34
C LYS A 385 0.62 -41.55 17.95
N ASN A 386 1.51 -42.12 17.14
CA ASN A 386 2.79 -42.66 17.60
C ASN A 386 3.76 -41.55 18.03
N ALA A 387 3.87 -40.47 17.24
CA ALA A 387 4.71 -39.32 17.56
C ALA A 387 4.30 -38.65 18.89
N LEU A 388 2.99 -38.46 19.12
CA LEU A 388 2.46 -37.87 20.36
C LEU A 388 2.64 -38.76 21.59
N ARG A 389 2.87 -40.07 21.42
CA ARG A 389 3.12 -41.03 22.49
C ARG A 389 4.59 -41.12 22.89
N LEU A 390 5.49 -40.49 22.15
CA LEU A 390 6.91 -40.53 22.47
C LEU A 390 7.18 -39.95 23.86
N PRO A 391 7.99 -40.63 24.69
CA PRO A 391 8.38 -40.11 25.98
C PRO A 391 9.03 -38.73 25.83
N ARG A 392 8.69 -37.81 26.74
CA ARG A 392 9.44 -36.56 26.86
C ARG A 392 10.85 -36.90 27.33
N ARG A 393 11.88 -36.34 26.69
CA ARG A 393 13.31 -36.60 26.95
C ARG A 393 13.82 -37.94 26.40
N SER A 394 13.31 -38.36 25.25
CA SER A 394 13.88 -39.48 24.50
C SER A 394 15.33 -39.18 24.11
N ARG A 395 16.16 -40.22 24.21
CA ARG A 395 17.60 -40.21 23.89
C ARG A 395 17.90 -41.41 23.02
N ILE A 396 18.44 -41.17 21.84
CA ILE A 396 18.78 -42.21 20.88
C ILE A 396 20.13 -41.93 20.23
N LEU A 397 20.79 -42.97 19.76
CA LEU A 397 21.94 -42.89 18.88
C LEU A 397 21.51 -43.17 17.44
N ARG A 398 22.04 -42.39 16.50
CA ARG A 398 21.84 -42.52 15.06
C ARG A 398 23.19 -42.61 14.36
N LYS A 399 23.34 -43.60 13.49
CA LYS A 399 24.60 -43.89 12.78
C LYS A 399 24.53 -43.45 11.31
N GLY A 400 25.69 -43.27 10.67
CA GLY A 400 25.81 -42.93 9.25
C GLY A 400 25.36 -41.50 8.94
N ARG A 401 25.65 -40.57 9.84
CA ARG A 401 25.28 -39.15 9.72
C ARG A 401 26.40 -38.36 9.05
N SER A 402 26.12 -37.13 8.62
CA SER A 402 27.17 -36.26 8.08
C SER A 402 28.13 -35.74 9.16
N GLU A 403 27.69 -35.74 10.42
CA GLU A 403 28.36 -35.11 11.55
C GLU A 403 28.26 -35.98 12.80
N SER A 404 29.29 -35.92 13.66
CA SER A 404 29.30 -36.59 14.97
C SER A 404 29.07 -35.58 16.10
N GLY A 405 28.23 -35.93 17.06
CA GLY A 405 27.94 -35.05 18.20
C GLY A 405 26.62 -35.35 18.89
N VAL A 406 26.15 -34.44 19.73
CA VAL A 406 24.83 -34.51 20.37
C VAL A 406 24.02 -33.29 19.98
N ILE A 407 22.87 -33.52 19.35
CA ILE A 407 21.88 -32.48 19.07
C ILE A 407 20.76 -32.53 20.09
N VAL A 408 20.37 -31.36 20.61
CA VAL A 408 19.38 -31.25 21.68
C VAL A 408 18.34 -30.22 21.31
N PHE A 409 17.06 -30.59 21.49
CA PHE A 409 15.91 -29.71 21.35
C PHE A 409 15.21 -29.49 22.69
N GLY A 410 15.02 -28.21 23.03
CA GLY A 410 14.27 -27.79 24.20
C GLY A 410 13.30 -26.66 23.92
N LYS A 411 12.28 -26.57 24.76
CA LYS A 411 11.28 -25.49 24.74
C LYS A 411 11.34 -24.75 26.09
N LYS A 412 11.48 -23.42 26.05
CA LYS A 412 11.35 -22.52 27.22
C LYS A 412 10.21 -21.54 26.93
N GLY A 413 9.10 -21.68 27.64
CA GLY A 413 7.87 -20.95 27.29
C GLY A 413 7.42 -21.31 25.88
N GLU A 414 7.29 -20.34 24.97
CA GLU A 414 6.99 -20.56 23.54
C GLU A 414 8.25 -20.63 22.65
N GLN A 415 9.43 -20.38 23.19
CA GLN A 415 10.68 -20.39 22.40
C GLN A 415 11.21 -21.80 22.24
N SER A 416 11.50 -22.17 20.99
CA SER A 416 12.16 -23.42 20.59
C SER A 416 13.65 -23.16 20.40
N ILE A 417 14.50 -23.90 21.11
CA ILE A 417 15.96 -23.72 21.09
C ILE A 417 16.60 -25.05 20.72
N PHE A 418 17.66 -24.97 19.89
CA PHE A 418 18.47 -26.11 19.48
C PHE A 418 19.93 -25.88 19.86
N THR A 419 20.58 -26.90 20.43
CA THR A 419 22.03 -26.92 20.61
C THR A 419 22.66 -28.12 19.94
N ILE A 420 23.86 -27.93 19.41
CA ILE A 420 24.71 -29.00 18.90
C ILE A 420 26.02 -28.98 19.69
N ALA A 421 26.42 -30.14 20.21
CA ALA A 421 27.71 -30.34 20.85
C ALA A 421 28.50 -31.41 20.12
N GLU A 422 29.57 -31.02 19.44
CA GLU A 422 30.47 -31.95 18.73
C GLU A 422 31.32 -32.76 19.73
N ASN A 423 31.69 -32.13 20.85
CA ASN A 423 32.46 -32.72 21.93
C ASN A 423 32.17 -31.98 23.25
N HIS A 424 32.86 -32.38 24.33
CA HIS A 424 32.67 -31.81 25.67
C HIS A 424 33.16 -30.35 25.83
N LEU A 425 33.79 -29.77 24.81
CA LEU A 425 34.34 -28.40 24.81
C LEU A 425 33.65 -27.47 23.81
N ASN A 426 33.05 -28.03 22.75
CA ASN A 426 32.45 -27.27 21.65
C ASN A 426 30.94 -27.52 21.60
N THR A 427 30.18 -26.59 22.16
CA THR A 427 28.72 -26.57 22.09
C THR A 427 28.27 -25.24 21.51
N THR A 428 27.32 -25.24 20.60
CA THR A 428 26.75 -24.02 20.00
C THR A 428 25.23 -24.05 20.02
N VAL A 429 24.62 -22.88 20.19
CA VAL A 429 23.19 -22.70 19.94
C VAL A 429 23.04 -22.47 18.45
N VAL A 430 22.17 -23.23 17.80
CA VAL A 430 22.01 -23.22 16.34
C VAL A 430 20.60 -22.85 15.93
N SER A 431 20.45 -22.30 14.73
CA SER A 431 19.14 -21.99 14.15
C SER A 431 18.37 -23.26 13.80
N ALA A 432 17.05 -23.12 13.66
CA ALA A 432 16.18 -24.20 13.19
C ALA A 432 16.59 -24.69 11.78
N GLU A 433 17.03 -23.79 10.91
CA GLU A 433 17.56 -24.10 9.57
C GLU A 433 18.73 -25.08 9.60
N ARG A 434 19.62 -24.94 10.58
CA ARG A 434 20.76 -25.85 10.75
C ARG A 434 20.38 -27.13 11.47
N ALA A 435 19.49 -27.05 12.45
CA ALA A 435 19.17 -28.15 13.35
C ALA A 435 18.17 -29.15 12.76
N ILE A 436 17.09 -28.68 12.12
CA ILE A 436 15.99 -29.53 11.65
C ILE A 436 16.46 -30.57 10.61
N PRO A 437 17.33 -30.25 9.64
CA PRO A 437 17.86 -31.25 8.72
C PRO A 437 18.58 -32.42 9.40
N LEU A 438 19.19 -32.21 10.57
CA LEU A 438 19.90 -33.26 11.31
C LEU A 438 18.93 -34.24 12.00
N PHE A 439 17.72 -33.79 12.33
CA PHE A 439 16.63 -34.66 12.82
C PHE A 439 15.91 -35.42 11.70
N ALA A 440 16.20 -35.14 10.43
CA ALA A 440 15.53 -35.83 9.31
C ALA A 440 15.86 -37.33 9.31
N ALA A 441 14.83 -38.17 9.28
CA ALA A 441 14.92 -39.63 9.36
C ALA A 441 14.01 -40.27 8.32
N ASP A 442 14.44 -41.41 7.77
CA ASP A 442 13.60 -42.24 6.92
C ASP A 442 12.69 -43.13 7.79
N LEU A 443 11.52 -43.52 7.27
CA LEU A 443 10.54 -44.34 7.99
C LEU A 443 11.09 -45.72 8.44
N ASN A 444 12.13 -46.21 7.78
CA ASN A 444 12.74 -47.52 8.06
C ASN A 444 14.07 -47.40 8.84
N GLU A 445 14.42 -46.20 9.31
CA GLU A 445 15.65 -46.01 10.07
C GLU A 445 15.51 -46.58 11.50
N GLU A 446 16.49 -47.37 11.92
CA GLU A 446 16.54 -47.94 13.27
C GLU A 446 17.39 -47.07 14.23
N SER A 447 16.91 -46.92 15.46
CA SER A 447 17.63 -46.23 16.54
C SER A 447 18.52 -47.19 17.34
N PHE A 448 19.62 -46.68 17.91
CA PHE A 448 20.51 -47.42 18.81
C PHE A 448 20.53 -46.81 20.22
N GLU A 449 21.04 -47.55 21.21
CA GLU A 449 21.33 -46.98 22.53
C GLU A 449 22.53 -46.02 22.46
N VAL A 450 22.45 -44.94 23.25
CA VAL A 450 23.51 -43.93 23.36
C VAL A 450 24.79 -44.51 23.95
N GLN A 451 25.94 -43.96 23.55
CA GLN A 451 27.25 -44.40 24.00
C GLN A 451 27.63 -43.79 25.36
N ASP A 452 28.61 -44.35 26.08
CA ASP A 452 29.06 -43.83 27.38
C ASP A 452 29.54 -42.36 27.32
N LYS A 453 30.05 -41.93 26.16
CA LYS A 453 30.49 -40.55 25.90
C LYS A 453 29.34 -39.55 25.75
N PHE A 454 28.09 -40.03 25.62
CA PHE A 454 26.91 -39.18 25.45
C PHE A 454 26.66 -38.30 26.67
N ALA A 455 26.69 -38.87 27.87
CA ALA A 455 26.31 -38.16 29.10
C ALA A 455 27.09 -36.85 29.33
N PRO A 456 28.44 -36.79 29.23
CA PRO A 456 29.17 -35.54 29.41
C PRO A 456 28.87 -34.51 28.30
N VAL A 457 28.74 -34.94 27.05
CA VAL A 457 28.47 -34.05 25.91
C VAL A 457 27.04 -33.49 25.97
N PHE A 458 26.07 -34.34 26.31
CA PHE A 458 24.68 -33.96 26.51
C PHE A 458 24.49 -32.97 27.66
N ASN A 459 25.19 -33.15 28.79
CA ASN A 459 25.08 -32.22 29.92
C ASN A 459 25.56 -30.81 29.54
N MET A 460 26.65 -30.71 28.78
CA MET A 460 27.15 -29.43 28.25
C MET A 460 26.16 -28.80 27.26
N ALA A 461 25.63 -29.61 26.33
CA ALA A 461 24.61 -29.20 25.37
C ALA A 461 23.36 -28.64 26.06
N LYS A 462 22.94 -29.30 27.15
CA LYS A 462 21.80 -28.90 27.99
C LYS A 462 22.08 -27.62 28.78
N GLU A 463 23.26 -27.47 29.38
CA GLU A 463 23.63 -26.25 30.11
C GLU A 463 23.62 -25.03 29.18
N LYS A 464 24.15 -25.17 27.96
CA LYS A 464 24.16 -24.08 26.97
C LYS A 464 22.79 -23.80 26.37
N LEU A 465 21.90 -24.80 26.31
CA LEU A 465 20.53 -24.67 25.80
C LEU A 465 19.68 -23.68 26.59
N PHE A 466 19.92 -23.59 27.91
CA PHE A 466 19.23 -22.68 28.82
C PHE A 466 20.16 -21.61 29.42
N ALA A 467 21.39 -21.49 28.92
CA ALA A 467 22.31 -20.45 29.36
C ALA A 467 21.69 -19.07 29.06
N LYS A 468 21.72 -18.17 30.04
CA LYS A 468 21.31 -16.78 29.82
C LYS A 468 22.16 -16.20 28.70
N HIS A 469 21.53 -15.67 27.65
CA HIS A 469 22.24 -15.00 26.56
C HIS A 469 23.20 -13.96 27.15
N PRO A 470 24.44 -13.84 26.65
CA PRO A 470 25.35 -12.80 27.11
C PRO A 470 24.68 -11.44 26.87
N LEU A 471 24.66 -10.62 27.92
CA LEU A 471 24.09 -9.28 27.85
C LEU A 471 24.72 -8.51 26.67
N PRO A 472 23.94 -7.70 25.94
CA PRO A 472 24.45 -6.93 24.81
C PRO A 472 25.63 -6.06 25.25
N THR A 473 26.70 -6.04 24.46
CA THR A 473 27.88 -5.25 24.78
C THR A 473 27.55 -3.75 24.75
N ILE A 474 27.68 -3.07 25.89
CA ILE A 474 27.40 -1.63 26.01
C ILE A 474 28.58 -0.83 25.42
N LYS A 475 28.51 -0.52 24.13
CA LYS A 475 29.47 0.36 23.43
C LYS A 475 28.73 1.28 22.44
N GLY A 476 29.37 2.40 22.07
CA GLY A 476 28.84 3.33 21.07
C GLY A 476 27.50 3.95 21.46
N ARG A 477 26.54 3.93 20.52
CA ARG A 477 25.24 4.61 20.65
C ARG A 477 24.43 4.18 21.88
N ARG A 478 24.53 2.91 22.29
CA ARG A 478 23.88 2.41 23.52
C ARG A 478 24.42 3.07 24.77
N GLN A 479 25.74 3.21 24.84
CA GLN A 479 26.39 3.84 25.98
C GLN A 479 25.97 5.31 26.08
N ASP A 480 25.89 6.01 24.94
CA ASP A 480 25.51 7.41 24.90
C ASP A 480 24.01 7.63 25.17
N ALA A 481 23.15 6.73 24.67
CA ALA A 481 21.73 6.76 24.98
C ALA A 481 21.49 6.52 26.48
N ILE A 482 22.18 5.55 27.10
CA ILE A 482 22.11 5.32 28.56
C ILE A 482 22.59 6.54 29.34
N LYS A 483 23.67 7.22 28.91
CA LYS A 483 24.13 8.46 29.57
C LYS A 483 23.05 9.55 29.55
N ASN A 484 22.40 9.78 28.40
CA ASN A 484 21.33 10.76 28.29
C ASN A 484 20.13 10.38 29.17
N LEU A 485 19.73 9.11 29.20
CA LEU A 485 18.65 8.63 30.06
C LEU A 485 18.97 8.79 31.55
N ILE A 486 20.22 8.59 31.97
CA ILE A 486 20.67 8.84 33.34
C ILE A 486 20.60 10.33 33.67
N ALA A 487 20.98 11.21 32.74
CA ALA A 487 20.88 12.65 32.93
C ALA A 487 19.41 13.10 33.08
N ILE A 488 18.49 12.62 32.23
CA ILE A 488 17.05 12.92 32.34
C ILE A 488 16.49 12.38 33.67
N LYS A 489 16.83 11.14 34.02
CA LYS A 489 16.45 10.50 35.29
C LYS A 489 16.85 11.35 36.50
N ASN A 490 18.08 11.86 36.52
CA ASN A 490 18.61 12.62 37.66
C ASN A 490 18.08 14.06 37.71
N SER A 491 17.70 14.63 36.56
CA SER A 491 17.22 16.00 36.46
C SER A 491 15.71 16.15 36.68
N LEU A 492 14.90 15.09 36.53
CA LEU A 492 13.46 15.14 36.68
C LEU A 492 12.91 13.94 37.49
N PRO A 493 12.39 14.14 38.72
CA PRO A 493 11.84 13.05 39.53
C PRO A 493 10.72 12.26 38.84
N ALA A 494 9.87 12.94 38.06
CA ALA A 494 8.77 12.30 37.34
C ALA A 494 9.22 11.37 36.19
N ALA A 495 10.49 11.44 35.78
CA ALA A 495 11.07 10.57 34.75
C ALA A 495 11.79 9.34 35.34
N GLU A 496 11.92 9.25 36.67
CA GLU A 496 12.81 8.29 37.31
C GLU A 496 12.47 6.82 36.99
N SER A 497 11.21 6.44 37.22
CA SER A 497 10.72 5.08 36.96
C SER A 497 10.83 4.74 35.48
N TYR A 498 10.35 5.63 34.61
CA TYR A 498 10.36 5.43 33.16
C TYR A 498 11.78 5.25 32.60
N CYS A 499 12.70 6.16 32.94
CA CYS A 499 14.08 6.10 32.46
C CYS A 499 14.81 4.87 33.03
N SER A 500 14.50 4.45 34.26
CA SER A 500 15.08 3.23 34.85
C SER A 500 14.65 1.98 34.10
N ASP A 501 13.36 1.88 33.76
CA ASP A 501 12.82 0.75 33.00
C ASP A 501 13.37 0.72 31.57
N LEU A 502 13.49 1.89 30.91
CA LEU A 502 14.08 1.97 29.58
C LEU A 502 15.58 1.63 29.58
N ILE A 503 16.33 2.07 30.59
CA ILE A 503 17.75 1.67 30.77
C ILE A 503 17.85 0.16 30.96
N LYS A 504 16.94 -0.44 31.74
CA LYS A 504 16.88 -1.89 31.92
C LYS A 504 16.65 -2.60 30.59
N VAL A 505 15.69 -2.13 29.78
CA VAL A 505 15.42 -2.68 28.44
C VAL A 505 16.65 -2.61 27.52
N ILE A 506 17.35 -1.47 27.49
CA ILE A 506 18.55 -1.30 26.65
C ILE A 506 19.72 -2.19 27.12
N LYS A 507 19.86 -2.40 28.43
CA LYS A 507 20.95 -3.19 29.02
C LYS A 507 20.70 -4.70 28.98
N GLU A 508 19.46 -5.13 29.17
CA GLU A 508 19.12 -6.51 29.46
C GLU A 508 18.38 -7.23 28.33
N PHE A 509 17.59 -6.53 27.52
CA PHE A 509 16.64 -7.18 26.58
C PHE A 509 16.92 -6.91 25.10
N ASP A 510 17.81 -5.97 24.77
CA ASP A 510 18.21 -5.68 23.39
C ASP A 510 17.06 -5.34 22.41
N ASP A 511 15.90 -4.93 22.94
CA ASP A 511 14.67 -4.76 22.15
C ASP A 511 14.53 -3.34 21.55
N VAL A 512 15.53 -2.46 21.70
CA VAL A 512 15.49 -1.07 21.18
C VAL A 512 16.28 -0.96 19.87
N SER A 513 15.63 -0.47 18.81
CA SER A 513 16.27 -0.32 17.50
C SER A 513 17.44 0.68 17.49
N GLU A 514 18.40 0.49 16.60
CA GLU A 514 19.53 1.42 16.42
C GLU A 514 19.09 2.84 16.01
N GLY A 515 17.97 2.97 15.29
CA GLY A 515 17.37 4.27 14.95
C GLY A 515 16.84 4.99 16.21
N THR A 516 16.08 4.27 17.03
CA THR A 516 15.58 4.80 18.32
C THR A 516 16.71 5.16 19.26
N LEU A 517 17.77 4.35 19.34
CA LEU A 517 18.97 4.66 20.13
C LEU A 517 19.65 5.95 19.64
N LYS A 518 19.73 6.16 18.32
CA LYS A 518 20.24 7.41 17.73
C LYS A 518 19.35 8.61 18.05
N ASP A 519 18.03 8.44 18.01
CA ASP A 519 17.12 9.54 18.35
C ASP A 519 17.25 9.95 19.82
N ILE A 520 17.43 8.98 20.73
CA ILE A 520 17.69 9.23 22.15
C ILE A 520 19.03 9.98 22.37
N THR A 521 20.07 9.67 21.57
CA THR A 521 21.35 10.40 21.68
C THR A 521 21.26 11.84 21.19
N GLN A 522 20.31 12.15 20.30
CA GLN A 522 20.12 13.46 19.68
C GLN A 522 19.13 14.37 20.40
N LEU A 523 18.55 13.94 21.53
CA LEU A 523 17.63 14.74 22.32
C LEU A 523 18.28 16.02 22.86
N ASP A 524 17.57 17.14 22.77
CA ASP A 524 18.05 18.43 23.28
C ASP A 524 17.92 18.49 24.80
N MET A 525 19.04 18.49 25.51
CA MET A 525 19.06 18.45 26.98
C MET A 525 18.85 19.84 27.63
N ARG A 526 18.62 20.90 26.84
CA ARG A 526 18.39 22.27 27.35
C ARG A 526 17.07 22.43 28.10
N ASN A 527 16.03 21.69 27.73
CA ASN A 527 14.73 21.67 28.42
C ASN A 527 14.32 20.23 28.76
N VAL A 528 14.56 19.82 30.00
CA VAL A 528 14.38 18.43 30.45
C VAL A 528 12.92 17.99 30.43
N GLU A 529 11.96 18.87 30.71
CA GLU A 529 10.52 18.52 30.71
C GLU A 529 10.01 18.25 29.29
N GLN A 530 10.36 19.12 28.34
CA GLN A 530 10.00 18.93 26.93
C GLN A 530 10.69 17.70 26.33
N THR A 531 11.94 17.47 26.73
CA THR A 531 12.71 16.29 26.31
C THR A 531 12.15 15.01 26.89
N TYR A 532 11.65 15.02 28.13
CA TYR A 532 10.94 13.88 28.70
C TYR A 532 9.62 13.59 27.97
N ALA A 533 8.85 14.61 27.58
CA ALA A 533 7.65 14.43 26.76
C ALA A 533 7.99 13.80 25.39
N ARG A 534 9.02 14.33 24.71
CA ARG A 534 9.48 13.80 23.42
C ARG A 534 10.02 12.38 23.52
N LEU A 535 10.72 12.06 24.60
CA LEU A 535 11.22 10.71 24.87
C LEU A 535 10.07 9.70 25.03
N ARG A 536 8.94 10.09 25.61
CA ARG A 536 7.74 9.25 25.74
C ARG A 536 6.96 9.08 24.43
N GLU A 537 7.10 10.02 23.48
CA GLU A 537 6.60 9.86 22.11
C GLU A 537 7.48 8.90 21.31
N LEU A 538 8.81 9.03 21.43
CA LEU A 538 9.78 8.16 20.75
C LEU A 538 9.70 6.71 21.23
N VAL A 539 9.55 6.52 22.55
CA VAL A 539 9.40 5.20 23.16
C VAL A 539 8.16 5.20 24.07
N PRO A 540 7.00 4.73 23.58
CA PRO A 540 5.80 4.70 24.40
C PRO A 540 5.97 3.83 25.66
N VAL A 541 5.36 4.23 26.78
CA VAL A 541 5.38 3.45 28.04
C VAL A 541 4.88 2.02 27.84
N GLN A 542 3.89 1.83 26.96
CA GLN A 542 3.34 0.52 26.64
C GLN A 542 4.37 -0.41 25.97
N PHE A 543 5.28 0.13 25.18
CA PHE A 543 6.35 -0.63 24.56
C PHE A 543 7.29 -1.22 25.63
N ILE A 544 7.73 -0.39 26.58
CA ILE A 544 8.61 -0.81 27.69
C ILE A 544 7.94 -1.91 28.53
N ARG A 545 6.66 -1.73 28.87
CA ARG A 545 5.88 -2.74 29.60
C ARG A 545 5.77 -4.05 28.82
N ASN A 546 5.45 -3.99 27.53
CA ASN A 546 5.33 -5.18 26.70
C ASN A 546 6.66 -5.96 26.60
N VAL A 547 7.79 -5.27 26.53
CA VAL A 547 9.12 -5.89 26.53
C VAL A 547 9.41 -6.56 27.88
N ILE A 548 9.19 -5.84 28.98
CA ILE A 548 9.40 -6.35 30.34
C ILE A 548 8.48 -7.55 30.62
N ASP A 549 7.20 -7.48 30.27
CA ASP A 549 6.24 -8.57 30.42
C ASP A 549 6.59 -9.78 29.55
N ARG A 550 7.07 -9.55 28.32
CA ARG A 550 7.55 -10.63 27.44
C ARG A 550 8.78 -11.32 28.03
N ALA A 551 9.72 -10.54 28.56
CA ALA A 551 10.91 -11.06 29.23
C ALA A 551 10.54 -11.86 30.50
N HIS A 552 9.62 -11.35 31.32
CA HIS A 552 9.12 -12.07 32.51
C HIS A 552 8.41 -13.37 32.13
N ARG A 553 7.54 -13.36 31.11
CA ARG A 553 6.91 -14.59 30.59
C ARG A 553 7.91 -15.60 30.03
N ALA A 554 9.00 -15.12 29.42
CA ALA A 554 10.07 -15.98 28.91
C ALA A 554 10.88 -16.61 30.06
N ASP A 555 11.11 -15.88 31.15
CA ASP A 555 11.85 -16.38 32.33
C ASP A 555 11.00 -17.24 33.27
N GLU A 556 9.68 -17.07 33.33
CA GLU A 556 8.75 -17.90 34.10
C GLU A 556 8.33 -19.21 33.39
N GLY A 557 8.69 -19.36 32.11
CA GLY A 557 8.35 -20.53 31.31
C GLY A 557 9.04 -21.80 31.82
N LYS A 558 8.27 -22.88 32.06
CA LYS A 558 8.83 -24.19 32.42
C LYS A 558 9.80 -24.65 31.34
N GLU A 559 11.05 -24.88 31.72
CA GLU A 559 12.07 -25.48 30.86
C GLU A 559 11.72 -26.94 30.57
N LEU A 560 11.46 -27.25 29.31
CA LEU A 560 11.12 -28.60 28.87
C LEU A 560 12.13 -29.07 27.84
N LEU A 561 13.03 -29.96 28.25
CA LEU A 561 13.83 -30.75 27.33
C LEU A 561 12.94 -31.80 26.67
N LEU A 562 12.92 -31.85 25.33
CA LEU A 562 12.00 -32.69 24.58
C LEU A 562 12.69 -33.88 23.91
N LEU A 563 13.82 -33.65 23.23
CA LEU A 563 14.49 -34.67 22.41
C LEU A 563 16.01 -34.43 22.41
N ALA A 564 16.80 -35.50 22.48
CA ALA A 564 18.24 -35.46 22.27
C ALA A 564 18.70 -36.65 21.43
N GLU A 565 19.52 -36.42 20.40
CA GLU A 565 20.06 -37.46 19.53
C GLU A 565 21.58 -37.40 19.54
N GLU A 566 22.22 -38.54 19.78
CA GLU A 566 23.64 -38.74 19.48
C GLU A 566 23.76 -39.07 17.99
N LEU A 567 24.57 -38.30 17.28
CA LEU A 567 24.89 -38.51 15.87
C LEU A 567 26.29 -39.12 15.80
N GLU A 568 26.41 -40.21 15.06
CA GLU A 568 27.67 -40.86 14.71
C GLU A 568 27.81 -40.83 13.19
N ALA A 569 28.91 -40.22 12.71
CA ALA A 569 29.16 -40.05 11.29
C ALA A 569 29.52 -41.37 10.58
#